data_AF-A0A948K6X3-F1
#
_entry.id   AF-A0A948K6X3-F1
#
_cell.length_a   1.000
_cell.length_b   1.000
_cell.length_c   1.000
_cell.angle_alpha   90.00
_cell.angle_beta   90.00
_cell.angle_gamma   90.00
#
_symmetry.space_group_name_H-M   'P 1'
#
loop_
_entity.id
_entity.type
_entity.pdbx_description
1 polymer ?
#
loop_
_entity_poly.entity_id
_entity_poly.type
_entity_poly.pdbx_seq_one_letter_code
_entity_poly.pdbx_strand_id
1 'polypeptide(L)'
;MWLKSGVALLVGLVINTSLMLNLTLLLPLPIDVLLLLGFVLGFIVWAAVMTWFYCQPSLRQALRPCVPVLLLSVTGNVLLILGGSQ
;
A
#
# COMPACT_ATOMS: atom_id res chain seq x y z
N MET A 1 1.14 -4.06 -23.01
CA MET A 1 0.62 -4.75 -21.80
C MET A 1 1.64 -4.79 -20.67
N TRP A 2 2.91 -5.08 -20.96
CA TRP A 2 4.02 -5.04 -19.99
C TRP A 2 4.15 -3.73 -19.19
N LEU A 3 3.94 -2.57 -19.82
CA LEU A 3 4.01 -1.27 -19.14
C LEU A 3 2.95 -1.13 -18.03
N LYS A 4 1.74 -1.69 -18.23
CA LYS A 4 0.68 -1.71 -17.22
C LYS A 4 1.08 -2.57 -16.03
N SER A 5 1.64 -3.74 -16.27
CA SER A 5 2.12 -4.65 -15.24
C SER A 5 3.29 -4.05 -14.46
N GLY A 6 4.25 -3.41 -15.14
CA GLY A 6 5.37 -2.73 -14.49
C GLY A 6 4.92 -1.60 -13.56
N VAL A 7 3.98 -0.76 -14.02
CA VAL A 7 3.41 0.31 -13.19
C VAL A 7 2.57 -0.27 -12.04
N ALA A 8 1.74 -1.29 -12.29
CA ALA A 8 0.96 -1.94 -11.25
C ALA A 8 1.85 -2.58 -10.17
N LEU A 9 3.01 -3.13 -10.54
CA LEU A 9 3.98 -3.68 -9.61
C LEU A 9 4.58 -2.58 -8.73
N LEU A 10 5.04 -1.48 -9.33
CA LEU A 10 5.55 -0.33 -8.58
C LEU A 10 4.51 0.27 -7.65
N VAL A 11 3.27 0.44 -8.12
CA VAL A 11 2.16 0.98 -7.33
C VAL A 11 1.81 0.05 -6.18
N GLY A 12 1.71 -1.26 -6.45
CA GLY A 12 1.46 -2.27 -5.42
C GLY A 12 2.56 -2.29 -4.36
N LEU A 13 3.82 -2.14 -4.76
CA LEU A 13 4.96 -2.03 -3.85
C LEU A 13 4.81 -0.82 -2.92
N VAL A 14 4.54 0.37 -3.49
CA VAL A 14 4.39 1.63 -2.74
C VAL A 14 3.21 1.55 -1.76
N ILE A 15 2.08 0.99 -2.18
CA ILE A 15 0.92 0.79 -1.29
C ILE A 15 1.29 -0.18 -0.16
N ASN A 16 2.02 -1.26 -0.46
CA ASN A 16 2.41 -2.23 0.54
C ASN A 16 3.38 -1.66 1.60
N THR A 17 4.42 -0.94 1.18
CA THR A 17 5.32 -0.27 2.14
C THR A 17 4.58 0.77 2.98
N SER A 18 3.65 1.50 2.38
CA SER A 18 2.82 2.48 3.11
C SER A 18 1.91 1.80 4.15
N LEU A 19 1.32 0.65 3.82
CA LEU A 19 0.49 -0.14 4.73
C LEU A 19 1.32 -0.69 5.90
N MET A 20 2.50 -1.24 5.63
CA MET A 20 3.42 -1.75 6.65
C MET A 20 3.89 -0.66 7.62
N LEU A 21 4.11 0.56 7.13
CA LEU A 21 4.47 1.68 7.99
C LEU A 21 3.37 1.97 9.02
N ASN A 22 2.10 2.02 8.59
CA ASN A 22 0.97 2.23 9.50
C ASN A 22 0.80 1.05 10.47
N LEU A 23 0.95 -0.19 10.00
CA LEU A 23 0.78 -1.39 10.83
C LEU A 23 1.84 -1.45 11.93
N THR A 24 3.10 -1.10 11.62
CA THR A 24 4.16 -0.99 12.63
C THR A 24 3.83 0.07 13.69
N LEU A 25 3.20 1.16 13.28
CA LEU A 25 2.89 2.28 14.17
C LEU A 25 1.63 2.04 15.03
N LEU A 26 0.63 1.32 14.49
CA LEU A 26 -0.62 1.00 15.19
C LEU A 26 -0.50 -0.21 16.12
N LEU A 27 0.31 -1.20 15.74
CA LEU A 27 0.29 -2.52 16.35
C LEU A 27 1.66 -2.84 16.95
N PRO A 28 1.78 -2.94 18.29
CA PRO A 28 3.03 -3.32 18.96
C PRO A 28 3.25 -4.84 18.87
N LEU A 29 3.37 -5.35 17.65
CA LEU A 29 3.62 -6.77 17.40
C LEU A 29 5.13 -7.10 17.36
N PRO A 30 5.49 -8.36 17.64
CA PRO A 30 6.85 -8.84 17.38
C PRO A 30 7.22 -8.69 15.91
N ILE A 31 8.50 -8.40 15.64
CA ILE A 31 9.01 -8.16 14.29
C ILE A 31 8.74 -9.34 13.35
N ASP A 32 8.85 -10.57 13.84
CA ASP A 32 8.65 -11.79 13.05
C ASP A 32 7.20 -11.93 12.55
N VAL A 33 6.24 -11.57 13.41
CA VAL A 33 4.80 -11.58 13.08
C VAL A 33 4.51 -10.47 12.07
N LEU A 34 5.12 -9.30 12.25
CA LEU A 34 4.93 -8.15 11.36
C LEU A 34 5.47 -8.44 9.95
N LEU A 35 6.64 -9.09 9.86
CA LEU A 35 7.25 -9.56 8.60
C LEU A 35 6.34 -10.57 7.88
N LEU A 36 5.82 -11.57 8.61
CA LEU A 36 4.89 -12.56 8.03
C LEU A 36 3.60 -11.88 7.55
N LEU A 37 3.05 -10.97 8.35
CA LEU A 37 1.83 -10.24 8.01
C LEU A 37 2.04 -9.35 6.78
N GLY A 38 3.18 -8.66 6.70
CA GLY A 38 3.55 -7.84 5.55
C GLY A 38 3.74 -8.64 4.27
N PHE A 39 4.28 -9.85 4.39
CA PHE A 39 4.39 -10.76 3.25
C PHE A 39 3.01 -11.19 2.74
N VAL A 40 2.13 -11.68 3.63
CA VAL A 40 0.80 -12.15 3.24
C VAL A 40 -0.07 -11.01 2.69
N LEU A 41 -0.14 -9.88 3.41
CA LEU A 41 -0.90 -8.71 2.97
C LEU A 41 -0.32 -8.12 1.68
N GLY A 42 1.00 -8.11 1.53
CA GLY A 42 1.66 -7.64 0.32
C GLY A 42 1.25 -8.40 -0.92
N PHE A 43 1.14 -9.74 -0.83
CA PHE A 43 0.65 -10.55 -1.93
C PHE A 43 -0.82 -10.27 -2.27
N ILE A 44 -1.68 -10.11 -1.26
CA ILE A 44 -3.11 -9.80 -1.45
C ILE A 44 -3.27 -8.43 -2.14
N VAL A 45 -2.60 -7.40 -1.62
CA VAL A 45 -2.61 -6.04 -2.18
C VAL A 45 -2.06 -6.06 -3.60
N TRP A 46 -0.96 -6.75 -3.84
CA TRP A 46 -0.37 -6.85 -5.18
C TRP A 46 -1.31 -7.51 -6.18
N ALA A 47 -1.95 -8.62 -5.81
CA ALA A 47 -2.93 -9.30 -6.66
C ALA A 47 -4.14 -8.42 -6.96
N ALA A 48 -4.65 -7.69 -5.96
CA ALA A 48 -5.75 -6.73 -6.13
C ALA A 48 -5.37 -5.56 -7.05
N VAL A 49 -4.17 -4.98 -6.89
CA VAL A 49 -3.68 -3.90 -7.74
C VAL A 49 -3.46 -4.38 -9.17
N MET A 50 -2.87 -5.56 -9.36
CA MET A 50 -2.68 -6.15 -10.69
C MET A 50 -4.01 -6.36 -11.39
N THR A 51 -4.95 -7.06 -10.76
CA THR A 51 -6.28 -7.33 -11.34
C THR A 51 -7.01 -6.03 -11.67
N TRP A 52 -6.97 -5.03 -10.79
CA TRP A 52 -7.56 -3.71 -11.05
C TRP A 52 -6.96 -2.99 -12.27
N PHE A 53 -5.63 -2.98 -12.38
CA PHE A 53 -4.92 -2.35 -13.51
C PHE A 53 -5.19 -3.05 -14.84
N TYR A 54 -5.48 -4.35 -14.82
CA TYR A 54 -5.86 -5.11 -16.01
C TYR A 54 -7.32 -4.87 -16.43
N CYS A 55 -8.24 -4.70 -15.48
CA CYS A 55 -9.64 -4.39 -15.78
C CYS A 55 -9.85 -2.99 -16.37
N GLN A 56 -8.96 -2.05 -16.09
CA GLN A 56 -9.12 -0.65 -16.52
C GLN A 56 -8.57 -0.42 -17.94
N PRO A 57 -9.28 0.34 -18.80
CA PRO A 57 -8.85 0.57 -20.17
C PRO A 57 -7.61 1.47 -20.25
N SER A 58 -7.47 2.44 -19.34
CA SER A 58 -6.33 3.37 -19.31
C SER A 58 -5.55 3.36 -18.00
N LEU A 59 -4.23 3.60 -18.09
CA LEU A 59 -3.33 3.69 -16.93
C LEU A 59 -3.71 4.83 -15.98
N ARG A 60 -4.13 5.98 -16.51
CA ARG A 60 -4.55 7.13 -15.70
C ARG A 60 -5.80 6.84 -14.88
N GLN A 61 -6.77 6.09 -15.43
CA GLN A 61 -7.95 5.67 -14.67
C GLN A 61 -7.61 4.64 -13.59
N ALA A 62 -6.67 3.73 -13.87
CA ALA A 62 -6.20 2.76 -12.88
C ALA A 62 -5.48 3.40 -11.69
N LEU A 63 -4.69 4.46 -11.94
CA LEU A 63 -3.92 5.20 -10.92
C LEU A 63 -4.77 6.16 -10.07
N ARG A 64 -5.87 6.67 -10.63
CA ARG A 64 -6.76 7.64 -9.94
C ARG A 64 -7.14 7.22 -8.51
N PRO A 65 -7.60 5.99 -8.24
CA PRO A 65 -7.96 5.56 -6.89
C PRO A 65 -6.74 5.30 -5.99
N CYS A 66 -5.55 5.08 -6.53
CA CYS A 66 -4.34 4.85 -5.71
C CYS A 66 -3.87 6.12 -4.99
N VAL A 67 -4.07 7.29 -5.62
CA VAL A 67 -3.67 8.59 -5.07
C VAL A 67 -4.35 8.91 -3.73
N PRO A 68 -5.70 8.85 -3.58
CA PRO A 68 -6.35 9.12 -2.30
C PRO A 68 -6.00 8.08 -1.23
N VAL A 69 -5.77 6.82 -1.60
CA VAL A 69 -5.34 5.78 -0.64
C VAL A 69 -3.98 6.10 -0.04
N LEU A 70 -3.02 6.53 -0.87
CA LEU A 70 -1.70 6.95 -0.39
C LEU A 70 -1.77 8.25 0.42
N LEU A 71 -2.59 9.21 0.00
CA LEU A 71 -2.82 10.45 0.75
C LEU A 71 -3.42 10.18 2.14
N LEU A 72 -4.42 9.31 2.23
CA LEU A 72 -5.01 8.88 3.50
C LEU A 72 -3.96 8.22 4.39
N SER A 73 -3.14 7.33 3.82
CA SER A 73 -2.06 6.65 4.53
C SER A 73 -0.97 7.60 5.05
N VAL A 74 -0.57 8.60 4.25
CA VAL A 74 0.37 9.64 4.68
C VAL A 74 -0.23 10.47 5.80
N THR A 75 -1.49 10.87 5.67
CA THR A 75 -2.19 11.70 6.67
C THR A 75 -2.31 10.94 8.00
N GLY A 76 -2.69 9.65 7.95
CA GLY A 76 -2.75 8.77 9.11
C GLY A 76 -1.40 8.66 9.81
N ASN A 77 -0.32 8.34 9.09
CA ASN A 77 1.02 8.26 9.66
C ASN A 77 1.48 9.58 10.29
N VAL A 78 1.31 10.71 9.59
CA VAL A 78 1.71 12.04 10.10
C VAL A 78 0.97 12.36 11.40
N LEU A 79 -0.35 12.10 11.44
CA LEU A 79 -1.16 12.35 12.64
C LEU A 79 -0.73 11.45 13.81
N LEU A 80 -0.44 10.18 13.56
CA LEU A 80 -0.02 9.23 14.59
C LEU A 80 1.38 9.56 15.13
N ILE A 81 2.31 10.00 14.29
CA ILE A 81 3.64 10.45 14.71
C ILE A 81 3.54 11.74 15.55
N LEU A 82 2.72 12.70 15.13
CA LEU A 82 2.49 13.95 15.87
C LEU A 82 1.72 13.73 17.20
N GLY A 83 0.77 12.79 17.21
CA GLY A 83 -0.02 12.45 18.40
C GLY A 83 0.73 11.54 19.38
N GLY A 84 1.67 10.74 18.90
CA GLY A 84 2.52 9.86 19.70
C GLY A 84 3.80 10.51 20.26
N SER A 85 4.05 11.80 19.98
CA SER A 85 5.20 12.55 20.52
C SER A 85 4.90 13.28 21.84
N GLN A 86 4.00 12.75 22.68
CA GLN A 86 3.80 13.15 24.07
C GLN A 86 4.20 12.01 25.01
#